data_AF-A0A963XTE5-F1
#
_entry.id   AF-A0A963XTE5-F1
#
_cell.length_a   1.000
_cell.length_b   1.000
_cell.length_c   1.000
_cell.angle_alpha   90.00
_cell.angle_beta   90.00
_cell.angle_gamma   90.00
#
_symmetry.space_group_name_H-M   'P 1'
#
loop_
_entity.id
_entity.type
_entity.pdbx_description
1 polymer ?
#
loop_
_entity_poly.entity_id
_entity_poly.type
_entity_poly.pdbx_seq_one_letter_code
_entity_poly.pdbx_strand_id
1 'polypeptide(L)'
;MARRPELRTAAETTAHLEEFVELIRKAEMTGPSRKGVLTAIAAMKDRLEQLERDVDPVRLPDAFFDPAEPRLIGHFVALALISQDRVRLDAIQPFYGAGVYAIYYTGPEDIYAPISGTETPIYVGKADPPVGATSVVQQETKLFGRLNEHRRNIDKVAGIDLAHFECRALAVQSGYQAAAESHLINLFWPIWNNETKILYGLGKHGDDSKTRANNKSPWDTIHPGRTWAAGNREAKSAADILTEVAEHFGKTRIFGTTEDVFAAFAEGIRRADRIDAADEEELDPGPAEE
;
A
#
# COMPACT_ATOMS: atom_id res chain seq x y z
N MET A 1 11.35 -15.03 56.82
CA MET A 1 10.16 -14.26 56.39
C MET A 1 9.46 -15.07 55.31
N ALA A 2 8.16 -15.32 55.44
CA ALA A 2 7.41 -16.03 54.41
C ALA A 2 7.41 -15.22 53.10
N ARG A 3 7.62 -15.87 51.95
CA ARG A 3 7.51 -15.21 50.64
C ARG A 3 6.10 -14.63 50.51
N ARG A 4 6.01 -13.43 49.96
CA ARG A 4 4.73 -12.77 49.70
C ARG A 4 3.85 -13.69 48.83
N PRO A 5 2.53 -13.76 49.09
CA PRO A 5 1.66 -14.73 48.42
C PRO A 5 1.68 -14.60 46.90
N GLU A 6 1.83 -13.38 46.37
CA GLU A 6 1.89 -13.10 44.93
C GLU A 6 3.15 -13.72 44.30
N LEU A 7 4.30 -13.61 44.97
CA LEU A 7 5.56 -14.19 44.50
C LEU A 7 5.56 -15.72 44.57
N ARG A 8 4.75 -16.31 45.46
CA ARG A 8 4.57 -17.76 45.51
C ARG A 8 3.73 -18.23 44.33
N THR A 9 2.61 -17.57 44.06
CA THR A 9 1.75 -17.88 42.92
C THR A 9 2.49 -17.70 41.60
N ALA A 10 3.30 -16.65 41.44
CA ALA A 10 4.14 -16.47 40.26
C ALA A 10 5.09 -17.66 40.05
N ALA A 11 5.74 -18.16 41.12
CA ALA A 11 6.62 -19.32 41.05
C ALA A 11 5.86 -20.62 40.70
N GLU A 12 4.64 -20.80 41.20
CA GLU A 12 3.76 -21.92 40.84
C GLU A 12 3.37 -21.85 39.35
N THR A 13 3.01 -20.66 38.86
CA THR A 13 2.72 -20.44 37.43
C THR A 13 3.93 -20.74 36.55
N THR A 14 5.13 -20.32 36.95
CA THR A 14 6.38 -20.66 36.22
C THR A 14 6.58 -22.17 36.16
N ALA A 15 6.39 -22.90 37.25
CA ALA A 15 6.53 -24.36 37.27
C ALA A 15 5.52 -25.03 36.32
N HIS A 16 4.27 -24.58 36.27
CA HIS A 16 3.28 -25.11 35.33
C HIS A 16 3.63 -24.81 33.86
N LEU A 17 4.24 -23.65 33.57
CA LEU A 17 4.74 -23.35 32.24
C LEU A 17 5.89 -24.28 31.84
N GLU A 18 6.80 -24.61 32.75
CA GLU A 18 7.87 -25.58 32.52
C GLU A 18 7.32 -26.98 32.23
N GLU A 19 6.31 -27.42 32.99
CA GLU A 19 5.59 -28.68 32.75
C GLU A 19 4.92 -28.68 31.37
N PHE A 20 4.29 -27.58 30.99
CA PHE A 20 3.64 -27.42 29.69
C PHE A 20 4.65 -27.47 28.53
N VAL A 21 5.80 -26.81 28.67
CA VAL A 21 6.90 -26.86 27.68
C VAL A 21 7.41 -28.29 27.51
N GLU A 22 7.61 -29.03 28.61
CA GLU A 22 8.05 -30.42 28.57
C GLU A 22 7.03 -31.36 27.93
N LEU A 23 5.74 -31.11 28.14
CA LEU A 23 4.66 -31.85 27.47
C LEU A 23 4.68 -31.61 25.96
N ILE A 24 4.77 -30.35 25.51
CA ILE A 24 4.81 -30.01 24.08
C ILE A 24 6.03 -30.63 23.41
N ARG A 25 7.21 -30.57 24.04
CA ARG A 25 8.46 -31.12 23.48
C ARG A 25 8.43 -32.64 23.26
N LYS A 26 7.65 -33.36 24.09
CA LYS A 26 7.52 -34.82 24.02
C LYS A 26 6.36 -35.28 23.13
N ALA A 27 5.45 -34.37 22.76
CA ALA A 27 4.28 -34.70 21.97
C ALA A 27 4.59 -34.73 20.47
N GLU A 28 4.22 -35.81 19.79
CA GLU A 28 4.10 -35.80 18.33
C GLU A 28 2.80 -35.11 17.93
N MET A 29 2.90 -33.93 17.32
CA MET A 29 1.75 -33.09 17.01
C MET A 29 1.43 -33.05 15.52
N THR A 30 0.15 -33.26 15.19
CA THR A 30 -0.43 -32.98 13.87
C THR A 30 -0.51 -31.47 13.61
N GLY A 31 -0.63 -31.05 12.34
CA GLY A 31 -0.79 -29.63 11.97
C GLY A 31 -1.93 -28.90 12.71
N PRO A 32 -3.15 -29.48 12.79
CA PRO A 32 -4.26 -28.87 13.53
C PRO A 32 -3.99 -28.74 15.04
N SER A 33 -3.44 -29.78 15.66
CA SER A 33 -3.08 -29.76 17.09
C SER A 33 -2.03 -28.67 17.38
N ARG A 34 -1.04 -28.52 16.49
CA ARG A 34 -0.02 -27.48 16.58
C ARG A 34 -0.62 -26.08 16.48
N LYS A 35 -1.54 -25.84 15.54
CA LYS A 35 -2.25 -24.56 15.43
C LYS A 35 -3.03 -24.24 16.72
N GLY A 36 -3.72 -25.24 17.28
CA GLY A 36 -4.46 -25.08 18.54
C GLY A 36 -3.56 -24.67 19.72
N VAL A 37 -2.40 -25.32 19.87
CA VAL A 37 -1.43 -24.96 20.91
C VAL A 37 -0.85 -23.56 20.69
N LEU A 38 -0.49 -23.18 19.46
CA LEU A 38 0.00 -21.83 19.17
C LEU A 38 -1.04 -20.75 19.48
N THR A 39 -2.31 -21.02 19.19
CA THR A 39 -3.43 -20.13 19.53
C THR A 39 -3.59 -19.98 21.05
N ALA A 40 -3.50 -21.07 21.79
CA ALA A 40 -3.56 -21.03 23.26
C ALA A 40 -2.37 -20.27 23.87
N ILE A 41 -1.17 -20.42 23.28
CA ILE A 41 0.03 -19.66 23.70
C ILE A 41 -0.15 -18.16 23.46
N ALA A 42 -0.68 -17.76 22.30
CA ALA A 42 -1.01 -16.37 22.02
C ALA A 42 -1.97 -15.82 23.08
N ALA A 43 -3.10 -16.50 23.32
CA ALA A 43 -4.07 -16.06 24.33
C ALA A 43 -3.50 -15.99 25.77
N MET A 44 -2.52 -16.83 26.12
CA MET A 44 -1.83 -16.75 27.41
C MET A 44 -0.90 -15.53 27.47
N LYS A 45 -0.22 -15.20 26.37
CA LYS A 45 0.63 -14.01 26.26
C LYS A 45 -0.20 -12.75 26.51
N ASP A 46 -1.34 -12.62 25.83
CA ASP A 46 -2.24 -11.47 25.95
C ASP A 46 -2.72 -11.29 27.40
N ARG A 47 -3.07 -12.39 28.08
CA ARG A 47 -3.47 -12.36 29.51
C ARG A 47 -2.34 -11.95 30.45
N LEU A 48 -1.11 -12.36 30.17
CA LEU A 48 0.05 -11.95 30.97
C LEU A 48 0.40 -10.48 30.73
N GLU A 49 0.31 -10.01 29.48
CA GLU A 49 0.49 -8.61 29.11
C GLU A 49 -0.60 -7.72 29.73
N GLN A 50 -1.84 -8.20 29.82
CA GLN A 50 -2.91 -7.51 30.57
C GLN A 50 -2.64 -7.49 32.08
N LEU A 51 -2.20 -8.61 32.68
CA LEU A 51 -1.87 -8.66 34.10
C LEU A 51 -0.70 -7.73 34.45
N GLU A 52 0.32 -7.65 33.59
CA GLU A 52 1.42 -6.71 33.71
C GLU A 52 0.90 -5.27 33.74
N ARG A 53 0.00 -4.90 32.82
CA ARG A 53 -0.67 -3.59 32.79
C ARG A 53 -1.52 -3.31 34.04
N ASP A 54 -2.21 -4.31 34.58
CA ASP A 54 -3.08 -4.15 35.75
C ASP A 54 -2.28 -3.96 37.05
N VAL A 55 -1.09 -4.57 37.13
CA VAL A 55 -0.27 -4.60 38.35
C VAL A 55 0.82 -3.53 38.35
N ASP A 56 1.27 -3.06 37.18
CA ASP A 56 2.21 -1.95 37.09
C ASP A 56 1.52 -0.62 37.42
N PRO A 57 1.87 0.05 38.55
CA PRO A 57 1.29 1.34 38.90
C PRO A 57 1.77 2.48 37.99
N VAL A 58 2.78 2.24 37.15
CA VAL A 58 3.35 3.23 36.23
C VAL A 58 2.55 3.22 34.93
N ARG A 59 1.93 4.36 34.61
CA ARG A 59 1.19 4.50 33.35
C ARG A 59 2.14 4.47 32.16
N LEU A 60 1.77 3.72 31.13
CA LEU A 60 2.37 3.85 29.81
C LEU A 60 2.12 5.26 29.25
N PRO A 61 3.02 5.77 28.38
CA PRO A 61 2.76 7.01 27.67
C PRO A 61 1.55 6.85 26.74
N ASP A 62 0.81 7.94 26.50
CA ASP A 62 -0.36 7.94 25.61
C ASP A 62 0.00 7.59 24.14
N ALA A 63 1.28 7.72 23.79
CA ALA A 63 1.81 7.36 22.48
C ALA A 63 3.28 6.91 22.59
N PHE A 64 3.68 5.99 21.70
CA PHE A 64 5.07 5.56 21.52
C PHE A 64 5.42 5.61 20.03
N PHE A 65 6.48 6.34 19.70
CA PHE A 65 6.97 6.47 18.33
C PHE A 65 8.30 5.74 18.21
N ASP A 66 8.33 4.66 17.41
CA ASP A 66 9.57 3.97 17.04
C ASP A 66 10.14 4.55 15.74
N PRO A 67 11.18 5.38 15.78
CA PRO A 67 11.77 5.97 14.56
C PRO A 67 12.42 4.93 13.65
N ALA A 68 12.66 3.70 14.13
CA ALA A 68 13.25 2.63 13.33
C ALA A 68 12.19 1.79 12.59
N GLU A 69 10.90 2.05 12.79
CA GLU A 69 9.80 1.34 12.15
C GLU A 69 9.88 1.45 10.61
N PRO A 70 10.10 0.32 9.87
CA PRO A 70 10.29 0.36 8.43
C PRO A 70 9.14 0.99 7.64
N ARG A 71 7.91 0.92 8.15
CA ARG A 71 6.73 1.55 7.54
C ARG A 71 6.87 3.08 7.44
N LEU A 72 7.58 3.72 8.37
CA LEU A 72 7.79 5.17 8.38
C LEU A 72 8.60 5.64 7.18
N ILE A 73 9.51 4.82 6.66
CA ILE A 73 10.32 5.23 5.51
C ILE A 73 9.45 5.42 4.27
N GLY A 74 8.51 4.50 4.02
CA GLY A 74 7.54 4.66 2.92
C GLY A 74 6.72 5.94 3.07
N HIS A 75 6.33 6.26 4.30
CA HIS A 75 5.59 7.47 4.65
C HIS A 75 6.38 8.75 4.36
N PHE A 76 7.63 8.84 4.81
CA PHE A 76 8.48 10.02 4.58
C PHE A 76 8.79 10.23 3.10
N VAL A 77 9.05 9.15 2.35
CA VAL A 77 9.26 9.24 0.90
C VAL A 77 8.00 9.72 0.19
N ALA A 78 6.82 9.24 0.61
CA ALA A 78 5.54 9.68 0.05
C ALA A 78 5.28 11.16 0.34
N LEU A 79 5.53 11.64 1.57
CA LEU A 79 5.48 13.07 1.91
C LEU A 79 6.44 13.91 1.05
N ALA A 80 7.67 13.44 0.87
CA ALA A 80 8.67 14.10 0.05
C ALA A 80 8.24 14.19 -1.42
N LEU A 81 7.59 13.14 -1.95
CA LEU A 81 7.04 13.15 -3.32
C LEU A 81 5.95 14.22 -3.43
N ILE A 82 4.98 14.22 -2.52
CA ILE A 82 3.85 15.18 -2.51
C ILE A 82 4.33 16.63 -2.35
N SER A 83 5.46 16.83 -1.69
CA SER A 83 6.08 18.15 -1.55
C SER A 83 6.76 18.66 -2.82
N GLN A 84 6.91 17.84 -3.86
CA GLN A 84 7.46 18.29 -5.14
C GLN A 84 6.40 19.04 -5.95
N ASP A 85 6.84 20.01 -6.76
CA ASP A 85 5.97 20.64 -7.74
C ASP A 85 5.53 19.62 -8.79
N ARG A 86 4.30 19.81 -9.27
CA ARG A 86 3.81 19.06 -10.42
C ARG A 86 4.45 19.60 -11.68
N VAL A 87 4.80 18.68 -12.57
CA VAL A 87 5.26 19.00 -13.92
C VAL A 87 4.37 18.35 -14.94
N ARG A 88 4.15 19.01 -16.07
CA ARG A 88 3.40 18.42 -17.18
C ARG A 88 4.06 17.13 -17.64
N LEU A 89 3.26 16.10 -17.87
CA LEU A 89 3.76 14.78 -18.27
C LEU A 89 4.39 14.81 -19.67
N ASP A 90 3.98 15.73 -20.54
CA ASP A 90 4.56 15.93 -21.87
C ASP A 90 5.89 16.69 -21.88
N ALA A 91 6.21 17.39 -20.79
CA ALA A 91 7.39 18.26 -20.68
C ALA A 91 8.56 17.62 -19.91
N ILE A 92 8.41 16.38 -19.45
CA ILE A 92 9.47 15.69 -18.69
C ILE A 92 10.74 15.52 -19.53
N GLN A 93 11.89 15.83 -18.95
CA GLN A 93 13.20 15.63 -19.55
C GLN A 93 13.92 14.43 -18.93
N PRO A 94 14.88 13.80 -19.63
CA PRO A 94 15.68 12.72 -19.05
C PRO A 94 16.41 13.15 -17.78
N PHE A 95 16.31 12.34 -16.73
CA PHE A 95 17.02 12.53 -15.47
C PHE A 95 17.46 11.18 -14.89
N TYR A 96 18.53 11.20 -14.07
CA TYR A 96 19.01 10.01 -13.37
C TYR A 96 18.17 9.70 -12.14
N GLY A 97 17.98 8.42 -11.85
CA GLY A 97 17.31 7.93 -10.67
C GLY A 97 16.31 6.81 -10.96
N ALA A 98 16.12 5.99 -9.93
CA ALA A 98 15.02 5.08 -9.74
C ALA A 98 14.20 5.56 -8.53
N GLY A 99 12.92 5.21 -8.46
CA GLY A 99 12.10 5.71 -7.37
C GLY A 99 10.61 5.63 -7.64
N VAL A 100 9.89 6.62 -7.15
CA VAL A 100 8.42 6.63 -7.11
C VAL A 100 7.87 7.85 -7.87
N TYR A 101 6.69 7.68 -8.45
CA TYR A 101 5.99 8.74 -9.17
C TYR A 101 4.49 8.64 -8.99
N ALA A 102 3.82 9.76 -9.21
CA ALA A 102 2.37 9.87 -9.23
C ALA A 102 1.96 10.67 -10.47
N ILE A 103 0.90 10.24 -11.15
CA ILE A 103 0.31 10.90 -12.32
C ILE A 103 -1.03 11.49 -11.89
N TYR A 104 -1.29 12.70 -12.32
CA TYR A 104 -2.48 13.48 -11.98
C TYR A 104 -3.21 13.86 -13.26
N TYR A 105 -4.53 13.97 -13.17
CA TYR A 105 -5.39 14.38 -14.27
C TYR A 105 -5.90 15.80 -14.04
N THR A 106 -5.93 16.60 -15.11
CA THR A 106 -6.36 18.01 -15.10
C THR A 106 -7.29 18.33 -16.26
N GLY A 107 -7.85 17.31 -16.93
CA GLY A 107 -8.67 17.47 -18.12
C GLY A 107 -10.17 17.46 -17.85
N PRO A 108 -10.99 17.56 -18.91
CA PRO A 108 -12.43 17.71 -18.80
C PRO A 108 -13.22 16.39 -18.83
N GLU A 109 -12.58 15.22 -18.94
CA GLU A 109 -13.29 13.97 -19.20
C GLU A 109 -14.15 13.54 -17.99
N ASP A 110 -15.44 13.28 -18.26
CA ASP A 110 -16.47 13.07 -17.23
C ASP A 110 -16.12 11.95 -16.24
N ILE A 111 -15.57 10.84 -16.75
CA ILE A 111 -15.15 9.69 -15.92
C ILE A 111 -14.09 10.09 -14.87
N TYR A 112 -13.37 11.19 -15.06
CA TYR A 112 -12.31 11.68 -14.16
C TYR A 112 -12.62 13.04 -13.52
N ALA A 113 -13.80 13.61 -13.77
CA ALA A 113 -14.17 14.92 -13.24
C ALA A 113 -13.94 15.08 -11.73
N PRO A 114 -14.22 14.07 -10.85
CA PRO A 114 -14.02 14.22 -9.41
C PRO A 114 -12.58 14.46 -8.96
N ILE A 115 -11.59 14.01 -9.73
CA ILE A 115 -10.16 14.15 -9.39
C ILE A 115 -9.43 15.19 -10.24
N SER A 116 -10.11 15.77 -11.24
CA SER A 116 -9.50 16.74 -12.15
C SER A 116 -9.03 17.99 -11.41
N GLY A 117 -7.74 18.30 -11.52
CA GLY A 117 -7.14 19.48 -10.87
C GLY A 117 -6.98 19.35 -9.34
N THR A 118 -7.18 18.15 -8.79
CA THR A 118 -7.04 17.87 -7.35
C THR A 118 -5.66 17.28 -7.02
N GLU A 119 -5.38 17.10 -5.73
CA GLU A 119 -4.26 16.35 -5.14
C GLU A 119 -4.39 14.84 -5.13
N THR A 120 -5.46 14.29 -5.70
CA THR A 120 -5.62 12.84 -5.89
C THR A 120 -4.98 12.37 -7.19
N PRO A 121 -3.94 11.51 -7.16
CA PRO A 121 -3.37 10.94 -8.36
C PRO A 121 -4.32 9.92 -9.00
N ILE A 122 -4.33 9.88 -10.33
CA ILE A 122 -5.05 8.86 -11.10
C ILE A 122 -4.27 7.54 -11.16
N TYR A 123 -2.93 7.61 -11.04
CA TYR A 123 -2.02 6.48 -11.04
C TYR A 123 -0.79 6.77 -10.18
N VAL A 124 -0.32 5.75 -9.46
CA VAL A 124 0.95 5.75 -8.72
C VAL A 124 1.77 4.58 -9.17
N GLY A 125 3.08 4.77 -9.29
CA GLY A 125 3.97 3.65 -9.57
C GLY A 125 5.40 3.86 -9.12
N LYS A 126 6.20 2.81 -9.28
CA LYS A 126 7.65 2.85 -9.10
C LYS A 126 8.45 2.48 -10.35
N ALA A 127 9.73 2.80 -10.30
CA ALA A 127 10.75 2.28 -11.20
C ALA A 127 11.89 1.71 -10.35
N ASP A 128 12.23 0.43 -10.56
CA ASP A 128 13.31 -0.21 -9.82
C ASP A 128 14.69 0.11 -10.41
N PRO A 129 15.72 0.28 -9.57
CA PRO A 129 17.08 0.47 -10.03
C PRO A 129 17.68 -0.83 -10.59
N PRO A 130 18.75 -0.75 -11.40
CA PRO A 130 19.60 -1.91 -11.66
C PRO A 130 20.11 -2.54 -10.36
N VAL A 131 20.30 -3.87 -10.38
CA VAL A 131 20.82 -4.62 -9.24
C VAL A 131 22.19 -4.07 -8.85
N GLY A 132 22.38 -3.76 -7.56
CA GLY A 132 23.66 -3.27 -7.02
C GLY A 132 23.91 -1.77 -7.19
N ALA A 133 22.96 -0.99 -7.72
CA ALA A 133 23.10 0.46 -7.81
C ALA A 133 23.06 1.11 -6.40
N THR A 134 24.12 1.82 -6.04
CA THR A 134 24.26 2.51 -4.74
C THR A 134 24.23 4.04 -4.87
N SER A 135 24.33 4.59 -6.09
CA SER A 135 24.22 6.02 -6.37
C SER A 135 23.16 6.33 -7.42
N VAL A 136 22.64 7.56 -7.41
CA VAL A 136 21.61 8.03 -8.36
C VAL A 136 22.04 7.85 -9.83
N VAL A 137 23.32 8.07 -10.14
CA VAL A 137 23.85 7.87 -11.51
C VAL A 137 23.83 6.40 -11.92
N GLN A 138 24.21 5.48 -11.00
CA GLN A 138 24.14 4.04 -11.24
C GLN A 138 22.69 3.53 -11.37
N GLN A 139 21.71 4.28 -10.87
CA GLN A 139 20.31 3.98 -11.09
C GLN A 139 19.84 4.28 -12.52
N GLU A 140 20.69 4.88 -13.37
CA GLU A 140 20.37 5.22 -14.76
C GLU A 140 19.13 6.12 -14.86
N THR A 141 18.44 6.17 -16.01
CA THR A 141 17.23 6.99 -16.19
C THR A 141 15.94 6.17 -15.97
N LYS A 142 15.92 5.25 -14.99
CA LYS A 142 14.82 4.27 -14.83
C LYS A 142 13.47 4.95 -14.58
N LEU A 143 13.44 5.93 -13.69
CA LEU A 143 12.21 6.65 -13.35
C LEU A 143 11.66 7.44 -14.54
N PHE A 144 12.52 8.21 -15.21
CA PHE A 144 12.18 8.88 -16.47
C PHE A 144 11.68 7.89 -17.53
N GLY A 145 12.37 6.77 -17.70
CA GLY A 145 12.02 5.74 -18.68
C GLY A 145 10.61 5.21 -18.47
N ARG A 146 10.23 4.95 -17.21
CA ARG A 146 8.90 4.46 -16.84
C ARG A 146 7.81 5.52 -17.06
N LEU A 147 8.05 6.78 -16.68
CA LEU A 147 7.12 7.88 -16.95
C LEU A 147 6.93 8.12 -18.44
N ASN A 148 8.02 8.08 -19.22
CA ASN A 148 7.97 8.26 -20.67
C ASN A 148 7.25 7.11 -21.38
N GLU A 149 7.25 5.90 -20.82
CA GLU A 149 6.42 4.79 -21.28
C GLU A 149 4.93 5.09 -21.09
N HIS A 150 4.53 5.53 -19.89
CA HIS A 150 3.14 5.94 -19.61
C HIS A 150 2.69 7.09 -20.50
N ARG A 151 3.54 8.10 -20.65
CA ARG A 151 3.34 9.22 -21.57
C ARG A 151 3.01 8.74 -22.98
N ARG A 152 3.80 7.79 -23.52
CA ARG A 152 3.56 7.20 -24.85
C ARG A 152 2.31 6.32 -24.93
N ASN A 153 1.89 5.70 -23.83
CA ASN A 153 0.66 4.90 -23.82
C ASN A 153 -0.58 5.81 -23.82
N ILE A 154 -0.55 6.91 -23.07
CA ILE A 154 -1.61 7.93 -23.05
C ILE A 154 -1.72 8.62 -24.42
N ASP A 155 -0.59 8.96 -25.04
CA ASP A 155 -0.54 9.61 -26.37
C ASP A 155 -1.12 8.77 -27.52
N LYS A 156 -1.32 7.46 -27.31
CA LYS A 156 -1.79 6.52 -28.34
C LYS A 156 -3.29 6.23 -28.29
N VAL A 157 -4.00 6.69 -27.26
CA VAL A 157 -5.38 6.29 -27.02
C VAL A 157 -6.36 7.44 -27.25
N ALA A 158 -7.59 7.08 -27.59
CA ALA A 158 -8.69 8.02 -27.69
C ALA A 158 -9.33 8.28 -26.31
N GLY A 159 -10.05 9.39 -26.18
CA GLY A 159 -10.80 9.76 -24.97
C GLY A 159 -10.00 10.56 -23.94
N ILE A 160 -8.67 10.60 -24.05
CA ILE A 160 -7.81 11.42 -23.19
C ILE A 160 -6.72 12.12 -24.01
N ASP A 161 -6.31 13.29 -23.56
CA ASP A 161 -5.23 14.08 -24.15
C ASP A 161 -4.06 14.14 -23.18
N LEU A 162 -2.84 13.89 -23.68
CA LEU A 162 -1.62 13.95 -22.88
C LEU A 162 -1.41 15.32 -22.21
N ALA A 163 -1.89 16.41 -22.82
CA ALA A 163 -1.78 17.76 -22.26
C ALA A 163 -2.56 17.96 -20.94
N HIS A 164 -3.45 17.03 -20.61
CA HIS A 164 -4.25 17.01 -19.39
C HIS A 164 -3.65 16.16 -18.26
N PHE A 165 -2.37 15.79 -18.38
CA PHE A 165 -1.68 15.01 -17.36
C PHE A 165 -0.46 15.74 -16.82
N GLU A 166 -0.34 15.68 -15.49
CA GLU A 166 0.83 16.12 -14.74
C GLU A 166 1.40 14.95 -13.96
N CYS A 167 2.63 15.10 -13.49
CA CYS A 167 3.24 14.10 -12.62
C CYS A 167 4.14 14.74 -11.56
N ARG A 168 4.33 13.99 -10.48
CA ARG A 168 5.45 14.15 -9.55
C ARG A 168 6.35 12.93 -9.70
N ALA A 169 7.65 13.14 -9.60
CA ALA A 169 8.64 12.07 -9.65
C ALA A 169 9.72 12.34 -8.60
N LEU A 170 10.06 11.32 -7.82
CA LEU A 170 11.11 11.42 -6.82
C LEU A 170 12.07 10.23 -6.95
N ALA A 171 13.32 10.53 -7.30
CA ALA A 171 14.40 9.57 -7.22
C ALA A 171 14.74 9.30 -5.75
N VAL A 172 14.92 8.03 -5.38
CA VAL A 172 15.19 7.61 -4.00
C VAL A 172 16.33 6.60 -3.97
N GLN A 173 16.94 6.44 -2.80
CA GLN A 173 17.93 5.39 -2.62
C GLN A 173 17.31 4.00 -2.83
N SER A 174 18.08 3.10 -3.45
CA SER A 174 17.66 1.75 -3.78
C SER A 174 17.10 1.02 -2.56
N GLY A 175 15.90 0.47 -2.69
CA GLY A 175 15.21 -0.27 -1.63
C GLY A 175 13.99 0.45 -1.06
N TYR A 176 13.89 1.77 -1.22
CA TYR A 176 12.79 2.55 -0.64
C TYR A 176 11.60 2.75 -1.59
N GLN A 177 11.77 2.51 -2.89
CA GLN A 177 10.73 2.79 -3.88
C GLN A 177 9.45 1.95 -3.69
N ALA A 178 9.59 0.71 -3.23
CA ALA A 178 8.45 -0.20 -3.05
C ALA A 178 7.57 0.20 -1.87
N ALA A 179 8.19 0.50 -0.72
CA ALA A 179 7.45 0.95 0.46
C ALA A 179 6.70 2.26 0.20
N ALA A 180 7.32 3.19 -0.54
CA ALA A 180 6.69 4.44 -0.92
C ALA A 180 5.49 4.25 -1.87
N GLU A 181 5.64 3.43 -2.91
CA GLU A 181 4.55 3.09 -3.83
C GLU A 181 3.37 2.46 -3.07
N SER A 182 3.62 1.45 -2.24
CA SER A 182 2.58 0.80 -1.45
C SER A 182 1.86 1.80 -0.54
N HIS A 183 2.59 2.70 0.11
CA HIS A 183 2.00 3.71 0.99
C HIS A 183 1.10 4.68 0.21
N LEU A 184 1.57 5.20 -0.92
CA LEU A 184 0.81 6.11 -1.77
C LEU A 184 -0.44 5.43 -2.35
N ILE A 185 -0.35 4.17 -2.79
CA ILE A 185 -1.51 3.43 -3.29
C ILE A 185 -2.56 3.25 -2.17
N ASN A 186 -2.13 2.88 -0.96
CA ASN A 186 -3.04 2.69 0.17
C ASN A 186 -3.71 4.00 0.63
N LEU A 187 -3.02 5.13 0.47
CA LEU A 187 -3.56 6.44 0.81
C LEU A 187 -4.58 6.94 -0.22
N PHE A 188 -4.22 6.88 -1.51
CA PHE A 188 -4.99 7.54 -2.56
C PHE A 188 -5.97 6.63 -3.30
N TRP A 189 -5.78 5.32 -3.22
CA TRP A 189 -6.50 4.32 -4.01
C TRP A 189 -6.68 4.72 -5.49
N PRO A 190 -5.60 4.96 -6.25
CA PRO A 190 -5.70 5.52 -7.59
C PRO A 190 -6.42 4.58 -8.57
N ILE A 191 -7.43 5.06 -9.28
CA ILE A 191 -8.31 4.21 -10.10
C ILE A 191 -7.61 3.42 -11.21
N TRP A 192 -6.44 3.87 -11.71
CA TRP A 192 -5.67 3.16 -12.73
C TRP A 192 -4.72 2.08 -12.18
N ASN A 193 -4.53 2.02 -10.87
CA ASN A 193 -3.69 1.02 -10.23
C ASN A 193 -4.33 -0.37 -10.25
N ASN A 194 -3.50 -1.41 -10.28
CA ASN A 194 -4.00 -2.78 -10.31
C ASN A 194 -4.69 -3.17 -9.00
N GLU A 195 -4.35 -2.50 -7.91
CA GLU A 195 -4.81 -2.75 -6.55
C GLU A 195 -6.30 -2.40 -6.39
N THR A 196 -6.80 -1.39 -7.10
CA THR A 196 -8.21 -1.00 -7.05
C THR A 196 -9.12 -1.98 -7.81
N LYS A 197 -8.57 -2.72 -8.79
CA LYS A 197 -9.30 -3.64 -9.68
C LYS A 197 -10.41 -2.99 -10.52
N ILE A 198 -10.42 -1.66 -10.64
CA ILE A 198 -11.44 -0.91 -11.38
C ILE A 198 -10.97 -0.66 -12.81
N LEU A 199 -10.07 0.30 -13.00
CA LEU A 199 -9.64 0.79 -14.31
C LEU A 199 -8.17 0.50 -14.59
N TYR A 200 -7.76 -0.74 -14.30
CA TYR A 200 -6.37 -1.17 -14.38
C TYR A 200 -5.93 -1.50 -15.82
N GLY A 201 -4.62 -1.41 -16.07
CA GLY A 201 -4.00 -1.91 -17.32
C GLY A 201 -3.06 -0.94 -18.04
N LEU A 202 -2.90 0.30 -17.56
CA LEU A 202 -1.95 1.26 -18.13
C LEU A 202 -0.53 0.66 -18.25
N GLY A 203 -0.02 0.06 -17.18
CA GLY A 203 1.33 -0.51 -17.11
C GLY A 203 1.51 -1.88 -17.79
N LYS A 204 0.49 -2.41 -18.49
CA LYS A 204 0.64 -3.64 -19.26
C LYS A 204 1.41 -3.38 -20.54
N HIS A 205 2.42 -4.22 -20.78
CA HIS A 205 3.07 -4.33 -22.08
C HIS A 205 2.33 -5.34 -22.94
N GLY A 206 2.24 -5.09 -24.23
CA GLY A 206 1.76 -6.07 -25.18
C GLY A 206 2.78 -7.20 -25.24
N ASP A 207 2.51 -8.29 -24.54
CA ASP A 207 3.24 -9.54 -24.74
C ASP A 207 3.11 -9.96 -26.22
N ASP A 208 4.17 -10.58 -26.73
CA ASP A 208 4.25 -11.08 -28.11
C ASP A 208 2.95 -11.82 -28.49
N SER A 209 2.46 -11.62 -29.71
CA SER A 209 1.17 -12.13 -30.23
C SER A 209 1.01 -13.66 -30.16
N LYS A 210 2.02 -14.38 -29.67
CA LYS A 210 2.09 -15.84 -29.48
C LYS A 210 1.86 -16.30 -28.04
N THR A 211 1.86 -15.40 -27.05
CA THR A 211 1.75 -15.77 -25.62
C THR A 211 0.45 -15.28 -24.99
N ARG A 212 -0.52 -16.21 -24.90
CA ARG A 212 -1.83 -16.12 -24.24
C ARG A 212 -2.80 -15.07 -24.81
N ALA A 213 -4.04 -15.51 -25.06
CA ALA A 213 -5.18 -14.64 -25.36
C ALA A 213 -5.54 -13.82 -24.11
N ASN A 214 -4.76 -12.79 -23.82
CA ASN A 214 -5.02 -11.90 -22.70
C ASN A 214 -6.22 -11.00 -23.04
N ASN A 215 -7.23 -11.01 -22.15
CA ASN A 215 -8.35 -10.08 -22.29
C ASN A 215 -7.86 -8.63 -22.33
N LYS A 216 -8.54 -7.80 -23.13
CA LYS A 216 -8.42 -6.35 -23.14
C LYS A 216 -8.68 -5.83 -21.72
N SER A 217 -7.74 -5.04 -21.19
CA SER A 217 -7.84 -4.52 -19.82
C SER A 217 -8.97 -3.49 -19.69
N PRO A 218 -9.52 -3.26 -18.50
CA PRO A 218 -10.50 -2.20 -18.30
C PRO A 218 -10.02 -0.82 -18.79
N TRP A 219 -8.74 -0.50 -18.57
CA TRP A 219 -8.15 0.74 -19.08
C TRP A 219 -8.20 0.80 -20.62
N ASP A 220 -7.89 -0.30 -21.33
CA ASP A 220 -7.99 -0.37 -22.80
C ASP A 220 -9.43 -0.40 -23.32
N THR A 221 -10.38 -0.84 -22.50
CA THR A 221 -11.81 -0.80 -22.85
C THR A 221 -12.31 0.65 -22.88
N ILE A 222 -11.93 1.47 -21.89
CA ILE A 222 -12.31 2.89 -21.83
C ILE A 222 -11.46 3.74 -22.78
N HIS A 223 -10.17 3.42 -22.93
CA HIS A 223 -9.23 4.18 -23.76
C HIS A 223 -8.69 3.33 -24.91
N PRO A 224 -9.46 3.16 -26.00
CA PRO A 224 -9.03 2.37 -27.14
C PRO A 224 -7.90 3.07 -27.91
N GLY A 225 -6.96 2.29 -28.45
CA GLY A 225 -5.91 2.81 -29.35
C GLY A 225 -4.63 1.99 -29.38
N ARG A 226 -4.33 1.25 -28.29
CA ARG A 226 -3.17 0.35 -28.25
C ARG A 226 -3.41 -0.86 -29.16
N THR A 227 -2.58 -1.01 -30.20
CA THR A 227 -2.75 -2.03 -31.26
C THR A 227 -2.84 -3.46 -30.73
N TRP A 228 -2.07 -3.81 -29.69
CA TRP A 228 -2.08 -5.16 -29.11
C TRP A 228 -3.40 -5.52 -28.41
N ALA A 229 -4.17 -4.51 -27.98
CA ALA A 229 -5.45 -4.69 -27.30
C ALA A 229 -6.63 -4.71 -28.29
N ALA A 230 -6.41 -4.32 -29.54
CA ALA A 230 -7.44 -4.30 -30.58
C ALA A 230 -7.89 -5.74 -30.91
N GLY A 231 -9.20 -5.99 -30.87
CA GLY A 231 -9.78 -7.31 -31.15
C GLY A 231 -9.78 -8.31 -30.00
N ASN A 232 -9.14 -8.01 -28.87
CA ASN A 232 -9.19 -8.87 -27.68
C ASN A 232 -10.54 -8.73 -26.96
N ARG A 233 -11.02 -9.84 -26.36
CA ARG A 233 -12.22 -9.85 -25.52
C ARG A 233 -12.03 -8.94 -24.31
N GLU A 234 -13.04 -8.14 -24.00
CA GLU A 234 -13.05 -7.24 -22.85
C GLU A 234 -13.08 -8.03 -21.53
N ALA A 235 -12.23 -7.63 -20.58
CA ALA A 235 -12.26 -8.20 -19.22
C ALA A 235 -13.48 -7.72 -18.42
N LYS A 236 -13.90 -6.47 -18.65
CA LYS A 236 -15.08 -5.81 -18.06
C LYS A 236 -15.74 -4.93 -19.12
N SER A 237 -17.07 -4.80 -19.08
CA SER A 237 -17.79 -3.92 -19.99
C SER A 237 -17.56 -2.45 -19.62
N ALA A 238 -17.66 -1.54 -20.59
CA ALA A 238 -17.54 -0.10 -20.32
C ALA A 238 -18.56 0.40 -19.29
N ALA A 239 -19.78 -0.14 -19.29
CA ALA A 239 -20.83 0.26 -18.35
C ALA A 239 -20.52 -0.15 -16.90
N ASP A 240 -20.01 -1.38 -16.70
CA ASP A 240 -19.60 -1.85 -15.38
C ASP A 240 -18.44 -1.01 -14.84
N ILE A 241 -17.46 -0.72 -15.71
CA ILE A 241 -16.30 0.11 -15.35
C ILE A 241 -16.72 1.52 -14.92
N LEU A 242 -17.61 2.17 -15.68
CA LEU A 242 -18.12 3.50 -15.33
C LEU A 242 -18.86 3.50 -13.98
N THR A 243 -19.64 2.45 -13.72
CA THR A 243 -20.35 2.27 -12.45
C THR A 243 -19.37 2.12 -11.29
N GLU A 244 -18.37 1.24 -11.43
CA GLU A 244 -17.34 1.02 -10.41
C GLU A 244 -16.50 2.28 -10.14
N VAL A 245 -16.17 3.07 -11.17
CA VAL A 245 -15.47 4.35 -11.01
C VAL A 245 -16.31 5.35 -10.22
N ALA A 246 -17.60 5.48 -10.56
CA ALA A 246 -18.50 6.38 -9.84
C ALA A 246 -18.67 5.97 -8.37
N GLU A 247 -18.84 4.67 -8.09
CA GLU A 247 -18.89 4.15 -6.73
C GLU A 247 -17.60 4.41 -5.96
N HIS A 248 -16.46 4.23 -6.61
CA HIS A 248 -15.16 4.46 -6.02
C HIS A 248 -15.00 5.91 -5.57
N PHE A 249 -15.34 6.88 -6.43
CA PHE A 249 -15.28 8.30 -6.05
C PHE A 249 -16.33 8.69 -5.00
N GLY A 250 -17.43 7.94 -4.86
CA GLY A 250 -18.38 8.13 -3.77
C GLY A 250 -17.89 7.62 -2.41
N LYS A 251 -16.92 6.71 -2.38
CA LYS A 251 -16.41 6.04 -1.15
C LYS A 251 -15.02 6.51 -0.75
N THR A 252 -14.17 6.84 -1.72
CA THR A 252 -12.77 7.20 -1.51
C THR A 252 -12.62 8.70 -1.25
N ARG A 253 -11.71 9.06 -0.34
CA ARG A 253 -11.36 10.46 -0.09
C ARG A 253 -10.67 11.08 -1.31
N ILE A 254 -11.22 12.17 -1.80
CA ILE A 254 -10.54 13.05 -2.75
C ILE A 254 -9.78 14.13 -1.97
N PHE A 255 -8.52 14.34 -2.33
CA PHE A 255 -7.66 15.34 -1.73
C PHE A 255 -7.64 16.57 -2.65
N GLY A 256 -8.23 17.69 -2.22
CA GLY A 256 -8.29 18.89 -3.06
C GLY A 256 -6.96 19.64 -3.09
N THR A 257 -6.24 19.63 -1.96
CA THR A 257 -5.04 20.43 -1.72
C THR A 257 -3.93 19.62 -1.08
N THR A 258 -2.70 20.15 -1.12
CA THR A 258 -1.53 19.45 -0.54
C THR A 258 -1.66 19.39 0.98
N GLU A 259 -2.30 20.40 1.58
CA GLU A 259 -2.65 20.45 2.99
C GLU A 259 -3.60 19.31 3.39
N ASP A 260 -4.59 18.97 2.54
CA ASP A 260 -5.49 17.83 2.80
C ASP A 260 -4.70 16.52 2.89
N VAL A 261 -3.72 16.37 2.01
CA VAL A 261 -2.84 15.20 1.98
C VAL A 261 -2.01 15.18 3.26
N PHE A 262 -1.27 16.25 3.57
CA PHE A 262 -0.45 16.32 4.79
C PHE A 262 -1.26 16.10 6.07
N ALA A 263 -2.49 16.60 6.15
CA ALA A 263 -3.38 16.36 7.28
C ALA A 263 -3.72 14.87 7.43
N ALA A 264 -3.97 14.16 6.33
CA ALA A 264 -4.21 12.71 6.36
C ALA A 264 -2.96 11.92 6.75
N PHE A 265 -1.77 12.33 6.28
CA PHE A 265 -0.50 11.74 6.72
C PHE A 265 -0.30 11.91 8.23
N ALA A 266 -0.49 13.13 8.75
CA ALA A 266 -0.34 13.42 10.19
C ALA A 266 -1.35 12.64 11.05
N GLU A 267 -2.58 12.45 10.55
CA GLU A 267 -3.58 11.61 11.22
C GLU A 267 -3.18 10.12 11.22
N GLY A 268 -2.59 9.64 10.12
CA GLY A 268 -2.07 8.28 10.02
C GLY A 268 -0.98 8.00 11.05
N ILE A 269 -0.01 8.91 11.22
CA ILE A 269 1.04 8.80 12.25
C ILE A 269 0.41 8.75 13.64
N ARG A 270 -0.49 9.70 13.96
CA ARG A 270 -1.14 9.75 15.28
C ARG A 270 -1.92 8.49 15.64
N ARG A 271 -2.48 7.79 14.66
CA ARG A 271 -3.17 6.51 14.89
C ARG A 271 -2.18 5.37 15.09
N ALA A 272 -1.12 5.31 14.30
CA ALA A 272 -0.10 4.27 14.42
C ALA A 272 0.71 4.36 15.73
N ASP A 273 0.88 5.57 16.27
CA ASP A 273 1.65 5.83 17.49
C ASP A 273 0.82 5.72 18.78
N ARG A 274 -0.51 5.66 18.66
CA ARG A 274 -1.36 5.44 19.84
C ARG A 274 -1.17 4.01 20.31
N ILE A 275 -0.89 3.87 21.60
CA ILE A 275 -1.03 2.58 22.27
C ILE A 275 -2.53 2.44 22.57
N ASP A 276 -3.33 2.14 21.55
CA ASP A 276 -4.74 1.86 21.78
C ASP A 276 -4.84 0.54 22.55
N ALA A 277 -5.56 0.55 23.67
CA ALA A 277 -5.79 -0.66 24.50
C ALA A 277 -6.55 -1.79 23.74
N ALA A 278 -6.91 -1.56 22.48
CA ALA A 278 -7.68 -2.44 21.60
C ALA A 278 -6.87 -2.98 20.40
N ASP A 279 -5.58 -2.64 20.23
CA ASP A 279 -4.75 -3.13 19.11
C ASP A 279 -4.37 -4.64 19.22
N GLU A 280 -5.04 -5.39 20.08
CA GLU A 280 -4.97 -6.87 20.14
C GLU A 280 -6.15 -7.58 19.44
N GLU A 281 -7.23 -6.89 19.04
CA GLU A 281 -8.48 -7.57 18.58
C GLU A 281 -8.70 -7.70 17.06
N GLU A 282 -7.94 -7.06 16.16
CA GLU A 282 -8.15 -7.21 14.71
C GLU A 282 -7.13 -8.12 14.03
N LEU A 283 -7.17 -9.42 14.34
CA LEU A 283 -6.56 -10.47 13.51
C LEU A 283 -7.29 -11.83 13.60
N ASP A 284 -8.62 -11.88 13.54
CA ASP A 284 -9.35 -13.08 13.05
C ASP A 284 -10.81 -12.77 12.65
N PRO A 285 -11.18 -12.67 11.36
CA PRO A 285 -12.55 -12.92 10.97
C PRO A 285 -12.73 -14.45 10.93
N GLY A 286 -13.09 -15.02 12.07
CA GLY A 286 -13.58 -16.39 12.13
C GLY A 286 -14.72 -16.59 11.12
N PRO A 287 -14.88 -17.81 10.56
CA PRO A 287 -15.90 -18.04 9.54
C PRO A 287 -17.29 -17.84 10.14
N ALA A 288 -18.09 -17.00 9.48
CA ALA A 288 -19.53 -16.98 9.66
C ALA A 288 -20.10 -18.29 9.09
N GLU A 289 -20.56 -19.18 9.96
CA GLU A 289 -21.40 -20.32 9.61
C GLU A 289 -22.87 -19.96 9.89
N GLU A 290 -23.66 -19.90 8.82
CA GLU A 290 -24.98 -20.55 8.74
C GLU A 290 -24.97 -21.53 7.55
#